data_AF-A0A538KRL4-F1
#
_entry.id   AF-A0A538KRL4-F1
#
_cell.length_a   1.000
_cell.length_b   1.000
_cell.length_c   1.000
_cell.angle_alpha   90.00
_cell.angle_beta   90.00
_cell.angle_gamma   90.00
#
_symmetry.space_group_name_H-M   'P 1'
#
loop_
_entity.id
_entity.type
_entity.pdbx_description
1 polymer ?
#
loop_
_entity_poly.entity_id
_entity_poly.type
_entity_poly.pdbx_seq_one_letter_code
_entity_poly.pdbx_strand_id
1 'polypeptide(L)'
;MWIPALRRFALLVGAVGGGTVVVSIVLGLLLGASLPRSIALGYYLVGSFLLLAGFFFGNRGPVRPRGDADHGDFFMRPRGRRVRWATREEHEEAINSSALFVVLGLLLIFLGLVSDNRHALF
;
A
#
# COMPACT_ATOMS: atom_id res chain seq x y z
N MET A 1 -2.12 -20.93 14.19
CA MET A 1 -1.65 -20.37 12.90
C MET A 1 -2.10 -18.92 12.67
N TRP A 2 -3.30 -18.53 13.10
CA TRP A 2 -3.84 -17.17 12.95
C TRP A 2 -3.16 -16.10 13.82
N ILE A 3 -2.75 -16.43 15.05
CA ILE A 3 -2.15 -15.48 16.01
C ILE A 3 -0.85 -14.84 15.46
N PRO A 4 0.12 -15.59 14.90
CA PRO A 4 1.30 -14.99 14.28
C PRO A 4 1.00 -14.10 13.08
N ALA A 5 0.01 -14.47 12.25
CA ALA A 5 -0.40 -13.67 11.10
C ALA A 5 -1.00 -12.33 11.54
N LEU A 6 -1.89 -12.36 12.53
CA LEU A 6 -2.47 -11.16 13.13
C LEU A 6 -1.40 -10.26 13.75
N ARG A 7 -0.41 -10.83 14.44
CA ARG A 7 0.72 -10.07 14.98
C ARG A 7 1.50 -9.34 13.89
N ARG A 8 1.84 -10.01 12.79
CA ARG A 8 2.55 -9.40 11.66
C ARG A 8 1.72 -8.29 11.03
N PHE A 9 0.43 -8.53 10.85
CA PHE A 9 -0.48 -7.52 10.31
C PHE A 9 -0.59 -6.30 11.24
N ALA A 10 -0.74 -6.51 12.55
CA ALA A 10 -0.77 -5.43 13.53
C ALA A 10 0.53 -4.63 13.56
N LEU A 11 1.69 -5.29 13.45
CA LEU A 11 2.99 -4.62 13.32
C LEU A 11 3.05 -3.79 12.04
N LEU A 12 2.52 -4.29 10.92
CA LEU A 12 2.50 -3.58 9.65
C LEU A 12 1.59 -2.35 9.73
N VAL A 13 0.39 -2.47 10.31
CA VAL A 13 -0.51 -1.34 10.58
C VAL A 13 0.16 -0.31 11.48
N GLY A 14 0.77 -0.74 12.58
CA GLY A 14 1.46 0.14 13.52
C GLY A 14 2.67 0.85 12.90
N ALA A 15 3.47 0.14 12.12
CA ALA A 15 4.66 0.69 11.47
C ALA A 15 4.29 1.70 10.38
N VAL A 16 3.38 1.34 9.47
CA VAL A 16 2.94 2.24 8.38
C VAL A 16 2.13 3.40 8.96
N GLY A 17 1.21 3.13 9.87
CA GLY A 17 0.38 4.15 10.50
C GLY A 17 1.19 5.12 11.35
N GLY A 18 2.08 4.60 12.21
CA GLY A 18 2.98 5.41 13.03
C GLY A 18 3.98 6.20 12.19
N GLY A 19 4.60 5.58 11.18
CA GLY A 19 5.49 6.26 10.26
C GLY A 19 4.80 7.40 9.50
N THR A 20 3.56 7.17 9.06
CA THR A 20 2.73 8.21 8.41
C THR A 20 2.50 9.39 9.34
N VAL A 21 2.15 9.15 10.60
CA VAL A 21 1.97 10.22 11.60
C VAL A 21 3.24 11.03 11.77
N VAL A 22 4.38 10.37 12.01
CA VAL A 22 5.67 11.04 12.22
C VAL A 22 6.01 11.96 11.04
N VAL A 23 5.95 11.43 9.82
CA VAL A 23 6.25 12.21 8.60
C VAL A 23 5.26 13.36 8.42
N SER A 24 3.97 13.11 8.64
CA SER A 24 2.93 14.10 8.41
C SER A 24 2.96 15.24 9.43
N ILE A 25 3.32 14.95 10.68
CA ILE A 25 3.56 15.97 11.71
C ILE A 25 4.74 16.84 11.31
N VAL A 26 5.88 16.24 10.92
CA VAL A 26 7.06 17.00 10.50
C VAL A 26 6.73 17.92 9.33
N LEU A 27 6.11 17.39 8.27
CA LEU A 27 5.69 18.19 7.12
C LEU A 27 4.66 19.26 7.51
N GLY A 28 3.70 18.90 8.36
CA GLY A 28 2.68 19.81 8.87
C GLY A 28 3.27 21.02 9.60
N LEU A 29 4.21 20.77 10.50
CA LEU A 29 4.90 21.81 11.26
C LEU A 29 5.75 22.71 10.36
N LEU A 30 6.47 22.11 9.40
CA LEU A 30 7.26 22.87 8.42
C LEU A 30 6.40 23.78 7.53
N LEU A 31 5.14 23.37 7.27
CA LEU A 31 4.19 24.12 6.45
C LEU A 31 3.23 25.00 7.27
N GLY A 32 3.40 25.07 8.60
CA GLY A 32 2.54 25.87 9.49
C GLY A 32 1.09 25.37 9.61
N ALA A 33 0.84 24.09 9.35
CA ALA A 33 -0.47 23.48 9.47
C ALA A 33 -0.77 23.00 10.90
N SER A 34 -2.05 22.91 11.26
CA SER A 34 -2.47 22.39 12.57
C SER A 34 -2.27 20.87 12.67
N LEU A 35 -1.90 20.40 13.87
CA LEU A 35 -1.57 19.00 14.12
C LEU A 35 -2.66 18.00 13.67
N PRO A 36 -3.95 18.17 14.03
CA PRO A 36 -4.99 17.22 13.62
C PRO A 36 -5.16 17.15 12.11
N ARG A 37 -5.06 18.31 11.43
CA ARG A 37 -5.18 18.41 9.98
C ARG A 37 -4.03 17.70 9.28
N SER A 38 -2.80 17.90 9.75
CA SER A 38 -1.62 17.27 9.16
C SER A 38 -1.67 15.76 9.27
N ILE A 39 -2.08 15.24 10.44
CA ILE A 39 -2.25 13.79 10.66
C ILE A 39 -3.34 13.22 9.75
N ALA A 40 -4.52 13.85 9.72
CA ALA A 40 -5.64 13.40 8.88
C ALA A 40 -5.26 13.37 7.39
N LEU A 41 -4.63 14.44 6.87
CA LEU A 41 -4.16 14.51 5.49
C LEU A 41 -3.13 13.43 5.17
N GLY A 42 -2.19 13.19 6.09
CA GLY A 42 -1.21 12.12 5.97
C GLY A 42 -1.85 10.75 5.77
N TYR A 43 -2.79 10.42 6.65
CA TYR A 43 -3.54 9.18 6.59
C TYR A 43 -4.39 9.04 5.32
N TYR A 44 -5.06 10.11 4.89
CA TYR A 44 -5.81 10.11 3.64
C TYR A 44 -4.91 9.91 2.42
N LEU A 45 -3.77 10.59 2.38
CA LEU A 45 -2.84 10.52 1.26
C LEU A 45 -2.24 9.12 1.13
N VAL A 46 -1.65 8.61 2.22
CA VAL A 46 -1.03 7.28 2.23
C VAL A 46 -2.09 6.19 2.04
N GLY A 47 -3.24 6.32 2.70
CA GLY A 47 -4.34 5.38 2.55
C GLY A 47 -4.85 5.30 1.10
N SER A 48 -5.07 6.45 0.46
CA SER A 48 -5.49 6.51 -0.95
C SER A 48 -4.43 5.93 -1.89
N PHE A 49 -3.15 6.22 -1.64
CA PHE A 49 -2.04 5.63 -2.40
C PHE A 49 -2.03 4.10 -2.30
N LEU A 50 -2.24 3.55 -1.11
CA LEU A 50 -2.31 2.10 -0.92
C LEU A 50 -3.52 1.48 -1.62
N LEU A 51 -4.68 2.15 -1.64
CA LEU A 51 -5.83 1.67 -2.42
C LEU A 51 -5.49 1.58 -3.92
N LEU A 52 -4.83 2.60 -4.47
CA LEU A 52 -4.37 2.59 -5.86
C LEU A 52 -3.37 1.46 -6.10
N ALA A 53 -2.37 1.30 -5.22
CA ALA A 53 -1.42 0.20 -5.30
C ALA A 53 -2.12 -1.16 -5.27
N GLY A 54 -3.08 -1.36 -4.37
CA GLY A 54 -3.88 -2.57 -4.26
C GLY A 54 -4.65 -2.87 -5.55
N PHE A 55 -5.25 -1.85 -6.17
CA PHE A 55 -5.90 -1.98 -7.47
C PHE A 55 -4.93 -2.46 -8.56
N PHE A 56 -3.75 -1.86 -8.67
CA PHE A 56 -2.77 -2.25 -9.69
C PHE A 56 -2.19 -3.65 -9.44
N PHE A 57 -1.95 -4.03 -8.18
CA PHE A 57 -1.46 -5.36 -7.83
C PHE A 57 -2.50 -6.44 -8.09
N GLY A 58 -3.77 -6.18 -7.78
CA GLY A 58 -4.89 -7.09 -8.02
C GLY A 58 -5.22 -7.25 -9.51
N ASN A 59 -5.07 -6.18 -10.28
CA ASN A 59 -5.34 -6.16 -11.73
C ASN A 59 -4.10 -6.47 -12.59
N ARG A 60 -3.05 -7.08 -12.03
CA ARG A 60 -1.91 -7.50 -12.83
C ARG A 60 -2.36 -8.51 -13.88
N GLY A 61 -2.23 -8.15 -15.15
CA GLY A 61 -2.66 -8.98 -16.27
C GLY A 61 -2.08 -10.40 -16.24
N PRO A 62 -2.73 -11.37 -16.91
CA PRO A 62 -2.43 -12.79 -16.77
C PRO A 62 -1.12 -13.24 -17.46
N VAL A 63 -0.46 -12.32 -18.18
CA VAL A 63 0.76 -12.59 -18.95
C VAL A 63 1.99 -12.15 -18.16
N ARG A 64 2.99 -13.03 -18.08
CA ARG A 64 4.28 -12.81 -17.42
C ARG A 64 5.44 -13.03 -18.39
N PRO A 65 6.57 -12.31 -18.25
CA PRO A 65 7.79 -12.61 -19.01
C PRO A 65 8.36 -13.97 -18.58
N ARG A 66 8.93 -14.73 -19.51
CA ARG A 66 9.58 -16.03 -19.29
C ARG A 66 11.10 -15.81 -19.27
N GLY A 67 11.68 -15.90 -18.08
CA GLY A 67 13.11 -15.69 -17.79
C GLY A 67 13.27 -15.10 -16.39
N ASP A 68 14.38 -15.40 -15.73
CA ASP A 68 14.70 -14.87 -14.40
C ASP A 68 14.92 -13.35 -14.49
N ALA A 69 13.83 -12.60 -14.32
CA ALA A 69 13.82 -11.15 -14.30
C ALA A 69 14.32 -10.60 -12.95
N ASP A 70 15.18 -11.33 -12.26
CA ASP A 70 15.69 -10.94 -10.95
C ASP A 70 16.87 -9.97 -11.07
N HIS A 71 17.56 -9.90 -12.21
CA HIS A 71 18.74 -9.03 -12.38
C HIS A 71 18.80 -8.35 -13.77
N GLY A 72 18.39 -7.08 -13.81
CA GLY A 72 19.26 -6.03 -14.36
C GLY A 72 19.39 -5.80 -15.87
N ASP A 73 18.53 -6.30 -16.75
CA ASP A 73 18.71 -6.07 -18.20
C ASP A 73 17.48 -5.44 -18.88
N PHE A 74 17.13 -4.21 -18.47
CA PHE A 74 16.07 -3.43 -19.13
C PHE A 74 16.49 -2.86 -20.50
N PHE A 75 17.80 -2.81 -20.79
CA PHE A 75 18.34 -2.09 -21.96
C PHE A 75 19.02 -2.96 -23.01
N MET A 76 19.23 -4.27 -22.80
CA MET A 76 20.21 -5.00 -23.61
C MET A 76 19.78 -6.41 -24.03
N ARG A 77 18.64 -6.56 -24.75
CA ARG A 77 18.47 -7.62 -25.77
C ARG A 77 17.15 -7.56 -26.54
N PRO A 78 17.15 -7.66 -27.88
CA PRO A 78 16.01 -8.10 -28.64
C PRO A 78 15.98 -9.63 -28.61
N ARG A 79 15.44 -10.24 -27.54
CA ARG A 79 15.29 -11.70 -27.46
C ARG A 79 13.81 -12.04 -27.31
N GLY A 80 13.34 -12.86 -28.25
CA GLY A 80 11.93 -13.06 -28.57
C GLY A 80 10.99 -13.22 -27.38
N ARG A 81 9.77 -12.71 -27.58
CA ARG A 81 8.56 -12.77 -26.75
C ARG A 81 8.31 -14.16 -26.17
N ARG A 82 9.10 -14.60 -25.20
CA ARG A 82 8.75 -15.74 -24.37
C ARG A 82 7.91 -15.16 -23.24
N VAL A 83 6.62 -15.08 -23.51
CA VAL A 83 5.62 -14.82 -22.48
C VAL A 83 5.10 -16.15 -21.97
N ARG A 84 4.79 -16.22 -20.68
CA ARG A 84 4.09 -17.34 -20.04
C ARG A 84 2.83 -16.83 -19.36
N TRP A 85 1.85 -17.72 -19.19
CA TRP A 85 0.72 -17.45 -18.32
C TRP A 85 1.18 -17.48 -16.86
N ALA A 86 0.53 -16.67 -16.04
CA ALA A 86 0.75 -16.69 -14.60
C ALA A 86 0.31 -18.04 -14.01
N THR A 87 1.06 -18.53 -13.02
CA THR A 87 0.65 -19.72 -12.26
C THR A 87 -0.41 -19.37 -11.22
N ARG A 88 -1.02 -20.39 -10.63
CA ARG A 88 -2.03 -20.20 -9.58
C ARG A 88 -1.44 -19.49 -8.36
N GLU A 89 -0.21 -19.83 -7.97
CA GLU A 89 0.50 -19.22 -6.85
C GLU A 89 0.74 -17.73 -7.10
N GLU A 90 1.08 -17.35 -8.34
CA GLU A 90 1.24 -15.94 -8.72
C GLU A 90 -0.08 -15.16 -8.69
N HIS A 91 -1.21 -15.83 -8.96
CA HIS A 91 -2.55 -15.25 -8.80
C HIS A 91 -2.90 -15.08 -7.33
N GLU A 92 -2.68 -16.10 -6.51
CA GLU A 92 -2.93 -16.03 -5.07
C GLU A 92 -2.07 -14.93 -4.41
N GLU A 93 -0.81 -14.79 -4.78
CA GLU A 93 0.07 -13.71 -4.30
C GLU A 93 -0.41 -12.32 -4.75
N ALA A 94 -0.85 -12.18 -6.00
CA ALA A 94 -1.42 -10.92 -6.49
C ALA A 94 -2.70 -10.52 -5.73
N ILE A 95 -3.57 -11.49 -5.45
CA ILE A 95 -4.80 -11.28 -4.67
C ILE A 95 -4.45 -10.94 -3.22
N ASN A 96 -3.54 -11.68 -2.59
CA ASN A 96 -3.14 -11.47 -1.19
C ASN A 96 -2.48 -10.11 -1.00
N SER A 97 -1.55 -9.72 -1.88
CA SER A 97 -0.91 -8.40 -1.84
C SER A 97 -1.93 -7.27 -2.09
N SER A 98 -2.85 -7.44 -3.04
CA SER A 98 -3.95 -6.51 -3.27
C SER A 98 -4.82 -6.35 -2.02
N ALA A 99 -5.25 -7.45 -1.41
CA ALA A 99 -6.06 -7.45 -0.20
C ALA A 99 -5.35 -6.74 0.96
N LEU A 100 -4.05 -7.01 1.16
CA LEU A 100 -3.25 -6.32 2.18
C LEU A 100 -3.23 -4.81 1.97
N PHE A 101 -2.95 -4.35 0.73
CA PHE A 101 -2.93 -2.92 0.43
C PHE A 101 -4.30 -2.25 0.57
N VAL A 102 -5.36 -2.92 0.12
CA VAL A 102 -6.73 -2.40 0.24
C VAL A 102 -7.15 -2.29 1.70
N VAL A 103 -6.99 -3.36 2.49
CA VAL A 103 -7.39 -3.36 3.90
C VAL A 103 -6.57 -2.33 4.69
N LEU A 104 -5.26 -2.29 4.47
CA LEU A 104 -4.41 -1.29 5.12
C LEU A 104 -4.78 0.14 4.70
N GLY A 105 -5.02 0.38 3.42
CA GLY A 105 -5.44 1.67 2.90
C GLY A 105 -6.75 2.16 3.51
N LEU A 106 -7.75 1.28 3.61
CA LEU A 106 -9.03 1.57 4.28
C LEU A 106 -8.85 1.87 5.77
N LEU A 107 -8.01 1.09 6.48
CA LEU A 107 -7.72 1.35 7.89
C LEU A 107 -7.06 2.72 8.10
N LEU A 108 -6.10 3.10 7.27
CA LEU A 108 -5.50 4.43 7.36
C LEU A 108 -6.50 5.53 7.08
N ILE A 109 -7.35 5.39 6.04
CA ILE A 109 -8.40 6.38 5.76
C ILE A 109 -9.34 6.52 6.95
N PHE A 110 -9.72 5.40 7.59
CA PHE A 110 -10.55 5.42 8.79
C PHE A 110 -9.86 6.14 9.96
N LEU A 111 -8.57 5.90 10.19
CA LEU A 111 -7.79 6.63 11.19
C LEU A 111 -7.71 8.13 10.87
N GLY A 112 -7.59 8.48 9.58
CA GLY A 112 -7.65 9.85 9.10
C GLY A 112 -8.98 10.52 9.44
N LEU A 113 -10.10 9.83 9.20
CA LEU A 113 -11.45 10.28 9.53
C LEU A 113 -11.62 10.54 11.02
N VAL A 114 -11.17 9.60 11.88
CA VAL A 114 -11.22 9.74 13.34
C VAL A 114 -10.33 10.89 13.83
N SER A 115 -9.23 11.18 13.13
CA SER A 115 -8.31 12.28 13.46
C SER A 115 -8.79 13.64 12.97
N ASP A 116 -9.76 13.68 12.05
CA ASP A 116 -10.22 14.91 11.42
C ASP A 116 -11.29 15.61 12.26
N ASN A 117 -10.86 16.65 12.98
CA ASN A 117 -11.73 17.42 13.86
C ASN A 117 -12.61 18.46 13.12
N ARG A 118 -12.49 18.60 11.79
CA ARG A 118 -13.30 19.58 11.02
C ARG A 118 -14.70 19.07 10.68
N HIS A 119 -14.91 17.78 10.66
CA HIS A 119 -16.17 17.16 10.30
C HIS A 119 -16.64 16.33 11.49
N ALA A 120 -17.21 17.01 12.49
CA ALA A 120 -17.86 16.33 13.59
C ALA A 120 -18.99 15.47 13.00
N LEU A 121 -18.87 14.14 13.15
CA LEU A 121 -19.89 13.20 12.70
C LEU A 121 -21.13 13.18 13.61
N PHE A 122 -21.16 14.03 14.65
CA PHE A 122 -22.27 14.26 15.57
C PHE A 122 -22.27 15.71 16.05
#